data_AF-A0A957KA85-F1
#
_entry.id   AF-A0A957KA85-F1
#
_cell.length_a   1.000
_cell.length_b   1.000
_cell.length_c   1.000
_cell.angle_alpha   90.00
_cell.angle_beta   90.00
_cell.angle_gamma   90.00
#
_symmetry.space_group_name_H-M   'P 1'
#
loop_
_entity.id
_entity.type
_entity.pdbx_description
1 polymer ?
#
loop_
_entity_poly.entity_id
_entity_poly.type
_entity_poly.pdbx_seq_one_letter_code
_entity_poly.pdbx_strand_id
1 'polypeptide(L)'
;MSRRRQRQARSSANVPPIMFQRLQNRWSPYEILDPAQLDSLHDASMTILEDIGLDFMDAEALSIWAAAGARVDHKAQHVWIDRGLVAAALTTAPSSFTWRARNPAHDVHIGDNEIAFGPPGGMVYISDLDNGRRPGRMADYENLLRLTQLCPHLHFGPWEQVTAHDIPVNVRHLHRLRAGIQLTDKALMEAAHGRIITADNLAI
;
A
#
# COMPACT_ATOMS: atom_id res chain seq x y z
N MET A 1 -37.48 -32.39 -30.76
CA MET A 1 -36.03 -32.46 -31.06
C MET A 1 -35.36 -31.21 -30.48
N SER A 2 -34.72 -31.32 -29.31
CA SER A 2 -34.05 -30.19 -28.64
C SER A 2 -32.55 -30.26 -28.89
N ARG A 3 -32.00 -29.30 -29.64
CA ARG A 3 -30.57 -29.18 -29.92
C ARG A 3 -29.87 -28.63 -28.66
N ARG A 4 -29.37 -29.53 -27.82
CA ARG A 4 -28.39 -29.25 -26.77
C ARG A 4 -27.11 -28.73 -27.44
N ARG A 5 -26.89 -27.41 -27.44
CA ARG A 5 -25.60 -26.81 -27.80
C ARG A 5 -24.56 -27.32 -26.79
N GLN A 6 -23.75 -28.30 -27.19
CA GLN A 6 -22.51 -28.62 -26.52
C GLN A 6 -21.64 -27.36 -26.56
N ARG A 7 -21.47 -26.73 -25.39
CA ARG A 7 -20.47 -25.69 -25.19
C ARG A 7 -19.12 -26.40 -25.35
N GLN A 8 -18.55 -26.38 -26.55
CA GLN A 8 -17.18 -26.81 -26.80
C GLN A 8 -16.31 -26.15 -25.73
N ALA A 9 -15.67 -26.98 -24.90
CA ALA A 9 -14.60 -26.50 -24.05
C ALA A 9 -13.61 -25.81 -24.98
N ARG A 10 -13.48 -24.48 -24.85
CA ARG A 10 -12.38 -23.77 -25.48
C ARG A 10 -11.14 -24.48 -24.97
N SER A 11 -10.41 -25.15 -25.87
CA SER A 11 -9.05 -25.56 -25.58
C SER A 11 -8.38 -24.32 -25.01
N SER A 12 -7.86 -24.43 -23.78
CA SER A 12 -7.00 -23.40 -23.23
C SER A 12 -5.92 -23.18 -24.26
N ALA A 13 -5.97 -22.06 -24.97
CA ALA A 13 -4.86 -21.65 -25.79
C ALA A 13 -3.61 -21.75 -24.91
N ASN A 14 -2.54 -22.36 -25.40
CA ASN A 14 -1.24 -22.38 -24.76
C ASN A 14 -0.73 -20.94 -24.71
N VAL A 15 -1.30 -20.14 -23.79
CA VAL A 15 -0.75 -18.86 -23.41
C VAL A 15 0.46 -19.20 -22.56
N PRO A 16 1.68 -18.88 -22.99
CA PRO A 16 2.85 -19.11 -22.16
C PRO A 16 2.61 -18.43 -20.81
N PRO A 17 2.99 -19.06 -19.69
CA PRO A 17 2.77 -18.48 -18.38
C PRO A 17 3.43 -17.12 -18.34
N ILE A 18 2.65 -16.07 -18.08
CA ILE A 18 3.19 -14.76 -17.81
C ILE A 18 3.93 -14.89 -16.47
N MET A 19 5.23 -14.64 -16.50
CA MET A 19 6.06 -14.73 -15.31
C MET A 19 5.98 -13.44 -14.52
N PHE A 20 6.19 -13.52 -13.20
CA PHE A 20 6.48 -12.33 -12.40
C PHE A 20 7.69 -11.61 -13.01
N GLN A 21 7.58 -10.32 -13.24
CA GLN A 21 8.63 -9.51 -13.83
C GLN A 21 8.70 -8.16 -13.14
N ARG A 22 9.93 -7.70 -12.92
CA ARG A 22 10.21 -6.32 -12.55
C ARG A 22 9.82 -5.41 -13.70
N LEU A 23 8.89 -4.49 -13.48
CA LEU A 23 8.43 -3.57 -14.51
C LEU A 23 9.24 -2.27 -14.45
N GLN A 24 9.85 -1.94 -15.58
CA GLN A 24 10.55 -0.70 -15.81
C GLN A 24 9.75 0.13 -16.80
N ASN A 25 9.37 1.34 -16.40
CA ASN A 25 8.82 2.31 -17.32
C ASN A 25 9.93 2.74 -18.29
N ARG A 26 9.64 2.68 -19.59
CA ARG A 26 10.61 3.04 -20.64
C ARG A 26 10.44 4.47 -21.12
N TRP A 27 9.38 5.14 -20.68
CA TRP A 27 9.11 6.52 -21.03
C TRP A 27 9.61 7.44 -19.93
N SER A 28 10.05 8.62 -20.33
CA SER A 28 10.24 9.73 -19.39
C SER A 28 8.91 10.09 -18.75
N PRO A 29 8.92 10.56 -17.48
CA PRO A 29 7.74 11.15 -16.86
C PRO A 29 7.13 12.22 -17.76
N TYR A 30 5.80 12.29 -17.77
CA TYR A 30 5.10 13.30 -18.55
C TYR A 30 5.11 14.63 -17.77
N GLU A 31 5.83 15.62 -18.29
CA GLU A 31 5.98 16.95 -17.70
C GLU A 31 4.77 17.82 -18.04
N ILE A 32 3.76 17.82 -17.15
CA ILE A 32 2.54 18.64 -17.32
C ILE A 32 2.78 20.09 -16.88
N LEU A 33 3.67 20.30 -15.91
CA LEU A 33 4.02 21.59 -15.35
C LEU A 33 5.39 22.04 -15.87
N ASP A 34 5.52 23.31 -16.21
CA ASP A 34 6.83 23.92 -16.46
C ASP A 34 7.61 24.11 -15.13
N PRO A 35 8.93 24.38 -15.19
CA PRO A 35 9.75 24.53 -13.98
C PRO A 35 9.24 25.62 -13.02
N ALA A 36 8.76 26.76 -13.53
CA ALA A 36 8.28 27.84 -12.68
C ALA A 36 6.97 27.48 -11.97
N GLN A 37 6.10 26.72 -12.65
CA GLN A 37 4.87 26.18 -12.05
C GLN A 37 5.18 25.14 -10.98
N LEU A 38 6.19 24.29 -11.20
CA LEU A 38 6.64 23.31 -10.21
C LEU A 38 7.22 24.00 -8.96
N ASP A 39 8.10 25.00 -9.15
CA ASP A 39 8.66 25.80 -8.06
C ASP A 39 7.55 26.51 -7.28
N SER A 40 6.58 27.10 -7.97
CA SER A 40 5.42 27.74 -7.33
C SER A 40 4.59 26.76 -6.50
N LEU A 41 4.39 25.52 -6.96
CA LEU A 41 3.69 24.49 -6.19
C LEU A 41 4.48 24.04 -4.97
N HIS A 42 5.81 23.91 -5.12
CA HIS A 42 6.70 23.60 -4.01
C HIS A 42 6.68 24.70 -2.95
N ASP A 43 6.83 25.96 -3.34
CA ASP A 43 6.79 27.11 -2.43
C ASP A 43 5.46 27.22 -1.71
N ALA A 44 4.33 27.04 -2.42
CA ALA A 44 3.01 27.02 -1.81
C ALA A 44 2.87 25.89 -0.76
N SER A 45 3.44 24.72 -1.05
CA SER A 45 3.47 23.60 -0.10
C SER A 45 4.31 23.94 1.14
N MET A 46 5.44 24.63 0.97
CA MET A 46 6.26 25.10 2.10
C MET A 46 5.52 26.16 2.93
N THR A 47 4.85 27.13 2.31
CA THR A 47 4.01 28.11 3.02
C THR A 47 2.95 27.42 3.89
N ILE A 48 2.31 26.35 3.39
CA ILE A 48 1.35 25.59 4.20
C ILE A 48 2.04 25.00 5.44
N LEU A 49 3.21 24.38 5.29
CA LEU A 49 3.90 23.75 6.43
C LEU A 49 4.45 24.79 7.44
N GLU A 50 4.98 25.91 6.94
CA GLU A 50 5.65 26.95 7.74
C GLU A 50 4.68 27.89 8.44
N ASP A 51 3.70 28.43 7.70
CA ASP A 51 2.84 29.52 8.16
C ASP A 51 1.50 29.00 8.69
N ILE A 52 0.93 27.98 8.01
CA ILE A 52 -0.37 27.41 8.39
C ILE A 52 -0.19 26.30 9.42
N GLY A 53 0.75 25.38 9.19
CA GLY A 53 1.06 24.23 10.04
C GLY A 53 0.06 23.06 9.89
N LEU A 54 0.27 22.03 10.72
CA LEU A 54 -0.49 20.78 10.72
C LEU A 54 -0.81 20.35 12.16
N ASP A 55 -1.99 19.75 12.35
CA ASP A 55 -2.35 19.13 13.63
C ASP A 55 -1.77 17.72 13.76
N PHE A 56 -1.09 17.46 14.88
CA PHE A 56 -0.56 16.15 15.27
C PHE A 56 -1.21 15.70 16.58
N MET A 57 -2.22 14.85 16.47
CA MET A 57 -3.02 14.36 17.61
C MET A 57 -2.31 13.27 18.45
N ASP A 58 -0.98 13.32 18.56
CA ASP A 58 -0.18 12.35 19.31
C ASP A 58 0.99 13.05 20.03
N ALA A 59 1.12 12.80 21.33
CA ALA A 59 2.11 13.49 22.15
C ALA A 59 3.57 13.11 21.83
N GLU A 60 3.80 11.88 21.35
CA GLU A 60 5.13 11.43 20.93
C GLU A 60 5.51 12.10 19.61
N ALA A 61 4.60 12.18 18.65
CA ALA A 61 4.82 12.90 17.40
C ALA A 61 5.14 14.38 17.63
N LEU A 62 4.40 15.07 18.52
CA LEU A 62 4.70 16.46 18.92
C LEU A 62 6.10 16.59 19.54
N SER A 63 6.50 15.63 20.37
CA SER A 63 7.82 15.62 21.02
C SER A 63 8.94 15.40 20.00
N ILE A 64 8.74 14.52 19.01
CA ILE A 64 9.68 14.28 17.91
C ILE A 64 9.87 15.58 17.10
N TRP A 65 8.77 16.26 16.75
CA TRP A 65 8.84 17.54 16.02
C TRP A 65 9.56 18.63 16.80
N ALA A 66 9.24 18.79 18.09
CA ALA A 66 9.92 19.76 18.95
C ALA A 66 11.42 19.46 19.06
N ALA A 67 11.80 18.18 19.21
CA ALA A 67 13.20 17.76 19.25
C ALA A 67 13.93 17.98 17.91
N ALA A 68 13.21 17.88 16.79
CA ALA A 68 13.73 18.19 15.46
C ALA A 68 13.83 19.71 15.19
N GLY A 69 13.35 20.56 16.10
CA GLY A 69 13.44 22.01 16.00
C GLY A 69 12.22 22.68 15.35
N ALA A 70 11.12 21.96 15.13
CA ALA A 70 9.87 22.56 14.67
C ALA A 70 9.24 23.43 15.78
N ARG A 71 8.43 24.42 15.38
CA ARG A 71 7.61 25.18 16.33
C ARG A 71 6.36 24.37 16.66
N VAL A 72 6.14 24.09 17.94
CA VAL A 72 5.05 23.22 18.40
C VAL A 72 4.19 23.89 19.46
N ASP A 73 2.87 23.91 19.27
CA ASP A 73 1.89 24.16 20.33
C ASP A 73 1.36 22.82 20.84
N HIS A 74 1.87 22.37 21.98
CA HIS A 74 1.46 21.10 22.58
C HIS A 74 0.01 21.10 23.07
N LYS A 75 -0.56 22.28 23.41
CA LYS A 75 -1.93 22.39 23.91
C LYS A 75 -2.93 22.33 22.76
N ALA A 76 -2.64 23.03 21.67
CA ALA A 76 -3.43 22.97 20.45
C ALA A 76 -3.16 21.70 19.62
N GLN A 77 -2.09 20.96 19.95
CA GLN A 77 -1.60 19.81 19.18
C GLN A 77 -1.22 20.18 17.75
N HIS A 78 -0.58 21.33 17.58
CA HIS A 78 -0.32 21.95 16.28
C HIS A 78 1.19 22.17 16.05
N VAL A 79 1.66 21.93 14.83
CA VAL A 79 3.09 21.98 14.46
C VAL A 79 3.27 22.83 13.20
N TRP A 80 4.22 23.77 13.26
CA TRP A 80 4.72 24.51 12.11
C TRP A 80 6.13 24.04 11.77
N ILE A 81 6.35 23.67 10.52
CA ILE A 81 7.56 22.98 10.05
C ILE A 81 8.29 23.89 9.06
N ASP A 82 9.48 24.35 9.46
CA ASP A 82 10.37 25.19 8.63
C ASP A 82 10.82 24.47 7.35
N ARG A 83 10.89 25.15 6.20
CA ARG A 83 11.34 24.54 4.93
C ARG A 83 12.77 24.01 4.99
N GLY A 84 13.64 24.65 5.77
CA GLY A 84 14.99 24.18 6.01
C GLY A 84 15.00 22.86 6.77
N LEU A 85 14.08 22.70 7.73
CA LEU A 85 13.87 21.42 8.43
C LEU A 85 13.33 20.34 7.48
N VAL A 86 12.36 20.67 6.61
CA VAL A 86 11.85 19.75 5.58
C VAL A 86 12.97 19.33 4.62
N ALA A 87 13.73 20.29 4.09
CA ALA A 87 14.83 20.04 3.17
C ALA A 87 15.91 19.15 3.81
N ALA A 88 16.29 19.43 5.07
CA ALA A 88 17.26 18.63 5.81
C ALA A 88 16.77 17.18 6.02
N ALA A 89 15.50 17.01 6.42
CA ALA A 89 14.91 15.68 6.60
C ALA A 89 14.89 14.88 5.29
N LEU A 90 14.54 15.52 4.16
CA LEU A 90 14.50 14.86 2.85
C LEU A 90 15.87 14.34 2.40
N THR A 91 16.98 14.97 2.81
CA THR A 91 18.34 14.47 2.48
C THR A 91 18.63 13.08 3.06
N THR A 92 17.89 12.68 4.09
CA THR A 92 18.05 11.37 4.75
C THR A 92 17.20 10.27 4.10
N ALA A 93 16.23 10.64 3.27
CA ALA A 93 15.34 9.69 2.61
C ALA A 93 16.05 9.03 1.42
N PRO A 94 16.05 7.69 1.31
CA PRO A 94 16.64 7.01 0.16
C PRO A 94 15.80 7.26 -1.10
N SER A 95 16.45 7.51 -2.23
CA SER A 95 15.78 7.67 -3.54
C SER A 95 15.17 6.36 -4.06
N SER A 96 15.71 5.21 -3.61
CA SER A 96 15.18 3.89 -3.89
C SER A 96 15.52 2.88 -2.80
N PHE A 97 14.71 1.83 -2.68
CA PHE A 97 14.95 0.72 -1.75
C PHE A 97 14.31 -0.58 -2.26
N THR A 98 14.73 -1.71 -1.68
CA THR A 98 14.11 -3.02 -1.95
C THR A 98 13.19 -3.41 -0.82
N TRP A 99 11.90 -3.53 -1.11
CA TRP A 99 10.92 -4.17 -0.26
C TRP A 99 11.03 -5.69 -0.40
N ARG A 100 11.57 -6.30 0.64
CA ARG A 100 11.90 -7.73 0.65
C ARG A 100 10.66 -8.60 0.83
N ALA A 101 10.57 -9.63 0.01
CA ALA A 101 9.60 -10.70 0.13
C ALA A 101 10.23 -11.92 0.82
N ARG A 102 9.39 -12.84 1.29
CA ARG A 102 9.86 -14.12 1.84
C ARG A 102 10.56 -14.97 0.78
N ASN A 103 10.08 -14.91 -0.46
CA ASN A 103 10.77 -15.46 -1.62
C ASN A 103 11.47 -14.29 -2.36
N PRO A 104 12.82 -14.23 -2.38
CA PRO A 104 13.54 -13.14 -3.06
C PRO A 104 13.22 -12.97 -4.55
N ALA A 105 12.65 -14.00 -5.21
CA ALA A 105 12.16 -13.89 -6.57
C ALA A 105 10.98 -12.92 -6.72
N HIS A 106 10.34 -12.54 -5.61
CA HIS A 106 9.25 -11.56 -5.53
C HIS A 106 9.63 -10.30 -4.75
N ASP A 107 10.92 -10.03 -4.56
CA ASP A 107 11.37 -8.73 -4.05
C ASP A 107 10.85 -7.61 -4.97
N VAL A 108 10.39 -6.52 -4.34
CA VAL A 108 9.85 -5.36 -5.05
C VAL A 108 10.83 -4.20 -4.86
N HIS A 109 11.21 -3.54 -5.95
CA HIS A 109 12.00 -2.31 -5.85
C HIS A 109 11.08 -1.10 -5.92
N ILE A 110 11.33 -0.13 -5.04
CA ILE A 110 10.59 1.13 -4.96
C ILE A 110 11.55 2.26 -5.28
N GLY A 111 11.11 3.19 -6.13
CA GLY A 111 11.93 4.29 -6.65
C GLY A 111 12.44 4.04 -8.07
N ASP A 112 13.30 4.94 -8.55
CA ASP A 112 13.76 4.97 -9.94
C ASP A 112 12.57 5.06 -10.93
N ASN A 113 12.69 4.45 -12.12
CA ASN A 113 11.59 4.37 -13.10
C ASN A 113 10.85 3.01 -13.03
N GLU A 114 10.83 2.40 -11.85
CA GLU A 114 10.17 1.12 -11.60
C GLU A 114 8.68 1.28 -11.31
N ILE A 115 7.89 0.28 -11.71
CA ILE A 115 6.46 0.23 -11.41
C ILE A 115 6.14 -1.05 -10.66
N ALA A 116 5.54 -0.91 -9.48
CA ALA A 116 4.99 -2.02 -8.71
C ALA A 116 3.47 -1.87 -8.58
N PHE A 117 2.72 -2.79 -9.17
CA PHE A 117 1.26 -2.86 -8.98
C PHE A 117 0.89 -3.70 -7.76
N GLY A 118 -0.05 -3.21 -6.98
CA GLY A 118 -0.71 -3.96 -5.92
C GLY A 118 -2.22 -4.06 -6.15
N PRO A 119 -2.89 -5.03 -5.53
CA PRO A 119 -4.34 -5.07 -5.49
C PRO A 119 -4.91 -3.95 -4.59
N PRO A 120 -6.22 -3.65 -4.68
CA PRO A 120 -6.86 -2.68 -3.79
C PRO A 120 -6.75 -3.08 -2.32
N GLY A 121 -6.82 -2.09 -1.43
CA GLY A 121 -6.88 -2.27 0.03
C GLY A 121 -7.91 -1.35 0.68
N GLY A 122 -8.42 -1.73 1.86
CA GLY A 122 -9.40 -1.00 2.66
C GLY A 122 -10.86 -1.25 2.28
N MET A 123 -11.16 -2.28 1.47
CA MET A 123 -12.52 -2.53 1.00
C MET A 123 -13.36 -3.21 2.09
N VAL A 124 -14.54 -2.68 2.42
CA VAL A 124 -15.40 -3.26 3.47
C VAL A 124 -16.45 -4.25 2.93
N TYR A 125 -16.69 -4.25 1.61
CA TYR A 125 -17.63 -5.14 0.92
C TYR A 125 -16.91 -5.89 -0.21
N ILE A 126 -17.38 -7.10 -0.51
CA ILE A 126 -16.99 -7.89 -1.69
C ILE A 126 -18.21 -8.16 -2.56
N SER A 127 -18.00 -8.37 -3.86
CA SER A 127 -19.03 -8.84 -4.77
C SER A 127 -18.54 -10.06 -5.55
N ASP A 128 -19.41 -11.06 -5.70
CA ASP A 128 -19.18 -12.23 -6.56
C ASP A 128 -20.45 -12.55 -7.38
N LEU A 129 -20.35 -13.47 -8.35
CA LEU A 129 -21.45 -13.82 -9.26
C LEU A 129 -22.57 -14.63 -8.60
N ASP A 130 -22.27 -15.29 -7.47
CA ASP A 130 -23.18 -16.24 -6.83
C ASP A 130 -23.99 -15.57 -5.70
N ASN A 131 -23.37 -14.64 -4.98
CA ASN A 131 -23.86 -14.03 -3.74
C ASN A 131 -24.07 -12.52 -3.86
N GLY A 132 -23.68 -11.89 -4.97
CA GLY A 132 -23.74 -10.45 -5.15
C GLY A 132 -22.86 -9.69 -4.15
N ARG A 133 -23.22 -8.42 -3.86
CA ARG A 133 -22.47 -7.57 -2.93
C ARG A 133 -22.83 -7.86 -1.47
N ARG A 134 -21.83 -8.13 -0.64
CA ARG A 134 -21.98 -8.48 0.79
C ARG A 134 -20.76 -8.06 1.62
N PRO A 135 -20.87 -7.97 2.96
CA PRO A 135 -19.71 -7.78 3.82
C PRO A 135 -18.68 -8.90 3.59
N GLY A 136 -17.40 -8.54 3.60
CA GLY A 136 -16.30 -9.49 3.47
C GLY A 136 -16.15 -10.42 4.68
N ARG A 137 -15.60 -11.60 4.41
CA ARG A 137 -15.23 -12.62 5.39
C ARG A 137 -13.75 -12.98 5.23
N MET A 138 -13.17 -13.65 6.22
CA MET A 138 -11.78 -14.10 6.14
C MET A 138 -11.53 -15.00 4.91
N ALA A 139 -12.48 -15.87 4.58
CA ALA A 139 -12.40 -16.71 3.38
C ALA A 139 -12.32 -15.90 2.08
N ASP A 140 -12.96 -14.73 2.02
CA ASP A 140 -12.89 -13.84 0.86
C ASP A 140 -11.50 -13.21 0.75
N TYR A 141 -10.95 -12.75 1.86
CA TYR A 141 -9.58 -12.22 1.92
C TYR A 141 -8.56 -13.27 1.47
N GLU A 142 -8.65 -14.50 1.96
CA GLU A 142 -7.77 -15.60 1.54
C GLU A 142 -7.90 -15.92 0.05
N ASN A 143 -9.11 -15.91 -0.49
CA ASN A 143 -9.33 -16.14 -1.93
C ASN A 143 -8.73 -15.02 -2.78
N LEU A 144 -8.89 -13.77 -2.35
CA LEU A 144 -8.28 -12.63 -3.01
C LEU A 144 -6.75 -12.67 -2.94
N LEU A 145 -6.17 -13.11 -1.82
CA LEU A 145 -4.72 -13.34 -1.70
C LEU A 145 -4.24 -14.41 -2.68
N ARG A 146 -4.96 -15.53 -2.82
CA ARG A 146 -4.64 -16.58 -3.80
C ARG A 146 -4.69 -16.03 -5.23
N LEU A 147 -5.66 -15.18 -5.55
CA LEU A 147 -5.73 -14.50 -6.85
C LEU A 147 -4.55 -13.55 -7.06
N THR A 148 -4.17 -12.80 -6.03
CA THR A 148 -2.97 -11.94 -6.06
C THR A 148 -1.71 -12.75 -6.28
N GLN A 149 -1.55 -13.89 -5.61
CA GLN A 149 -0.42 -14.79 -5.80
C GLN A 149 -0.35 -15.28 -7.25
N LEU A 150 -1.48 -15.75 -7.79
CA LEU A 150 -1.57 -16.28 -9.15
C LEU A 150 -1.38 -15.22 -10.24
N CYS A 151 -1.67 -13.94 -9.95
CA CYS A 151 -1.53 -12.86 -10.93
C CYS A 151 -0.08 -12.36 -10.98
N PRO A 152 0.68 -12.61 -12.07
CA PRO A 152 2.07 -12.18 -12.18
C PRO A 152 2.23 -10.66 -12.29
N HIS A 153 1.15 -9.94 -12.61
CA HIS A 153 1.14 -8.48 -12.71
C HIS A 153 0.94 -7.77 -11.36
N LEU A 154 0.59 -8.49 -10.31
CA LEU A 154 0.48 -7.95 -8.95
C LEU A 154 1.77 -8.31 -8.21
N HIS A 155 2.54 -7.32 -7.80
CA HIS A 155 3.91 -7.50 -7.32
C HIS A 155 4.00 -7.71 -5.81
N PHE A 156 3.00 -7.26 -5.06
CA PHE A 156 2.93 -7.40 -3.61
C PHE A 156 1.51 -7.77 -3.16
N GLY A 157 1.44 -8.42 -2.00
CA GLY A 157 0.20 -8.71 -1.28
C GLY A 157 -0.31 -7.47 -0.55
N PRO A 158 -1.63 -7.21 -0.56
CA PRO A 158 -2.21 -6.08 0.12
C PRO A 158 -2.35 -6.36 1.61
N TRP A 159 -2.48 -5.25 2.34
CA TRP A 159 -2.95 -5.25 3.71
C TRP A 159 -4.37 -5.84 3.86
N GLU A 160 -5.42 -5.06 3.58
CA GLU A 160 -6.81 -5.48 3.75
C GLU A 160 -7.55 -5.42 2.41
N GLN A 161 -7.36 -6.45 1.58
CA GLN A 161 -8.03 -6.58 0.29
C GLN A 161 -9.56 -6.55 0.42
N VAL A 162 -10.05 -7.13 1.52
CA VAL A 162 -11.40 -6.93 2.04
C VAL A 162 -11.41 -7.12 3.56
N THR A 163 -12.20 -6.34 4.28
CA THR A 163 -12.41 -6.47 5.71
C THR A 163 -13.10 -7.79 6.05
N ALA A 164 -12.46 -8.62 6.88
CA ALA A 164 -13.02 -9.86 7.41
C ALA A 164 -13.94 -9.57 8.61
N HIS A 165 -15.22 -9.27 8.35
CA HIS A 165 -16.20 -8.89 9.38
C HIS A 165 -16.57 -10.03 10.34
N ASP A 166 -16.30 -11.27 9.95
CA ASP A 166 -16.47 -12.48 10.76
C ASP A 166 -15.35 -12.70 11.81
N ILE A 167 -14.29 -11.88 11.78
CA ILE A 167 -13.20 -11.92 12.75
C ILE A 167 -13.27 -10.70 13.69
N PRO A 168 -13.15 -10.90 15.02
CA PRO A 168 -13.11 -9.79 15.98
C PRO A 168 -11.99 -8.79 15.68
N VAL A 169 -12.31 -7.50 15.78
CA VAL A 169 -11.43 -6.39 15.35
C VAL A 169 -10.06 -6.43 16.01
N ASN A 170 -10.00 -6.77 17.30
CA ASN A 170 -8.78 -6.76 18.10
C ASN A 170 -7.75 -7.84 17.74
N VAL A 171 -8.14 -8.86 16.95
CA VAL A 171 -7.23 -9.93 16.50
C VAL A 171 -7.20 -10.07 14.98
N ARG A 172 -8.00 -9.29 14.26
CA ARG A 172 -8.17 -9.42 12.80
C ARG A 172 -6.87 -9.28 12.03
N HIS A 173 -5.96 -8.38 12.46
CA HIS A 173 -4.66 -8.21 11.83
C HIS A 173 -3.79 -9.48 11.92
N LEU A 174 -3.83 -10.19 13.05
CA LEU A 174 -3.08 -11.44 13.22
C LEU A 174 -3.57 -12.52 12.23
N HIS A 175 -4.89 -12.60 12.01
CA HIS A 175 -5.47 -13.53 11.04
C HIS A 175 -5.06 -13.18 9.60
N ARG A 176 -5.12 -11.89 9.24
CA ARG A 176 -4.71 -11.41 7.91
C ARG A 176 -3.22 -11.66 7.66
N LEU A 177 -2.35 -11.23 8.59
CA LEU A 177 -0.91 -11.41 8.48
C LEU A 177 -0.54 -12.89 8.35
N ARG A 178 -1.16 -13.77 9.15
CA ARG A 178 -0.97 -15.22 9.02
C ARG A 178 -1.35 -15.72 7.62
N ALA A 179 -2.51 -15.31 7.10
CA ALA A 179 -2.93 -15.70 5.75
C ALA A 179 -1.99 -15.13 4.67
N GLY A 180 -1.51 -13.89 4.80
CA GLY A 180 -0.51 -13.30 3.92
C GLY A 180 0.75 -14.14 3.86
N ILE A 181 1.31 -14.52 5.01
CA ILE A 181 2.54 -15.33 5.09
C ILE A 181 2.33 -16.73 4.49
N GLN A 182 1.16 -17.34 4.71
CA GLN A 182 0.86 -18.71 4.30
C GLN A 182 0.43 -18.85 2.83
N LEU A 183 -0.27 -17.85 2.28
CA LEU A 183 -0.95 -17.96 0.97
C LEU A 183 -0.21 -17.23 -0.16
N THR A 184 0.73 -16.35 0.17
CA THR A 184 1.58 -15.70 -0.83
C THR A 184 3.04 -15.68 -0.35
N ASP A 185 3.95 -15.65 -1.31
CA ASP A 185 5.38 -15.45 -1.10
C ASP A 185 5.87 -14.12 -1.70
N LYS A 186 4.94 -13.25 -2.11
CA LYS A 186 5.20 -11.86 -2.52
C LYS A 186 5.43 -10.97 -1.31
N ALA A 187 5.99 -9.78 -1.53
CA ALA A 187 6.15 -8.79 -0.47
C ALA A 187 4.79 -8.47 0.17
N LEU A 188 4.73 -8.35 1.49
CA LEU A 188 3.49 -8.16 2.24
C LEU A 188 3.42 -6.77 2.85
N MET A 189 2.23 -6.17 2.77
CA MET A 189 1.87 -4.93 3.46
C MET A 189 0.87 -5.24 4.58
N GLU A 190 0.99 -4.57 5.72
CA GLU A 190 -0.05 -4.54 6.76
C GLU A 190 -0.27 -3.09 7.24
N ALA A 191 -1.42 -2.79 7.84
CA ALA A 191 -1.69 -1.45 8.34
C ALA A 191 -0.94 -1.14 9.63
N ALA A 192 -0.58 0.13 9.75
CA ALA A 192 -0.12 0.75 10.97
C ALA A 192 -1.30 1.25 11.84
N HIS A 193 -2.25 0.37 12.17
CA HIS A 193 -3.41 0.73 13.00
C HIS A 193 -3.05 0.87 14.48
N GLY A 194 -2.43 2.00 14.82
CA GLY A 194 -1.93 2.26 16.16
C GLY A 194 -0.73 1.39 16.52
N ARG A 195 -0.20 1.63 17.73
CA ARG A 195 1.08 1.04 18.16
C ARG A 195 1.04 -0.48 18.28
N ILE A 196 -0.05 -1.04 18.82
CA ILE A 196 -0.15 -2.48 19.12
C ILE A 196 -0.13 -3.30 17.83
N ILE A 197 -1.01 -2.99 16.88
CA ILE A 197 -1.09 -3.73 15.61
C ILE A 197 0.22 -3.60 14.83
N THR A 198 0.82 -2.40 14.82
CA THR A 198 2.13 -2.19 14.16
C THR A 198 3.22 -3.03 14.83
N ALA A 199 3.27 -3.06 16.16
CA ALA A 199 4.25 -3.86 16.90
C ALA A 199 4.06 -5.37 16.67
N ASP A 200 2.82 -5.86 16.64
CA ASP A 200 2.51 -7.25 16.33
C ASP A 200 3.01 -7.64 14.93
N ASN A 201 2.84 -6.75 13.93
CA ASN A 201 3.31 -6.99 12.57
C ASN A 201 4.84 -7.04 12.45
N LEU A 202 5.56 -6.32 13.32
CA LEU A 202 7.03 -6.30 13.36
C LEU A 202 7.63 -7.47 14.16
N ALA A 203 6.85 -8.09 15.04
CA ALA A 203 7.32 -9.14 15.94
C ALA A 203 7.31 -10.56 15.30
N ILE A 204 6.77 -10.69 14.09
CA ILE A 204 6.60 -11.95 13.36
C ILE A 204 7.67 -12.08 12.28
#